data_AF-A0A4R0NZB6-F1
#
_entry.id   AF-A0A4R0NZB6-F1
#
_cell.length_a   1.000
_cell.length_b   1.000
_cell.length_c   1.000
_cell.angle_alpha   90.00
_cell.angle_beta   90.00
_cell.angle_gamma   90.00
#
_symmetry.space_group_name_H-M   'P 1'
#
loop_
_entity.id
_entity.type
_entity.pdbx_description
1 polymer ?
#
loop_
_entity_poly.entity_id
_entity_poly.type
_entity_poly.pdbx_seq_one_letter_code
_entity_poly.pdbx_strand_id
1 'polypeptide(L)'
;MRKKITVLIDLIGYGIVELPVEYALSFYTKSGRYRVLAACHIGGIDRAVHSWLCSTDFRLTFSDFDVGKGHTVCFSVEENINLYYHTMRNVVADYLALKENFFYECFSGQE
;
A
#
# COMPACT_ATOMS: atom_id res chain seq x y z
N MET A 1 -10.53 -0.91 12.27
CA MET A 1 -11.27 -2.00 11.60
C MET A 1 -10.36 -2.62 10.54
N ARG A 2 -10.28 -3.95 10.45
CA ARG A 2 -9.54 -4.62 9.35
C ARG A 2 -10.43 -4.71 8.12
N LYS A 3 -9.87 -4.42 6.95
CA LYS A 3 -10.49 -4.51 5.63
C LYS A 3 -9.70 -5.52 4.79
N LYS A 4 -10.31 -6.02 3.71
CA LYS A 4 -9.66 -6.96 2.77
C LYS A 4 -9.77 -6.45 1.34
N ILE A 5 -8.76 -6.75 0.53
CA ILE A 5 -8.73 -6.48 -0.90
C ILE A 5 -7.91 -7.58 -1.59
N THR A 6 -8.34 -8.02 -2.77
CA THR A 6 -7.52 -8.87 -3.64
C THR A 6 -6.76 -7.97 -4.59
N VAL A 7 -5.43 -8.11 -4.62
CA VAL A 7 -4.53 -7.33 -5.47
C VAL A 7 -3.95 -8.26 -6.53
N LEU A 8 -4.04 -7.85 -7.79
CA LEU A 8 -3.44 -8.57 -8.92
C LEU A 8 -2.12 -7.92 -9.28
N ILE A 9 -1.05 -8.71 -9.37
CA ILE A 9 0.30 -8.21 -9.60
C ILE A 9 0.97 -9.04 -10.69
N ASP A 10 1.35 -8.40 -11.78
CA ASP A 10 2.16 -9.03 -12.82
C ASP A 10 3.63 -8.98 -12.44
N LEU A 11 4.21 -10.16 -12.17
CA LEU A 11 5.60 -10.32 -11.79
C LEU A 11 6.31 -11.13 -12.88
N ILE A 12 7.38 -10.55 -13.45
CA ILE A 12 8.19 -11.21 -14.48
C ILE A 12 8.65 -12.59 -13.97
N GLY A 13 8.35 -13.64 -14.75
CA GLY A 13 8.68 -15.02 -14.41
C GLY A 13 7.69 -15.76 -13.50
N TYR A 14 6.78 -15.04 -12.82
CA TYR A 14 5.71 -15.62 -12.00
C TYR A 14 4.32 -15.43 -12.65
N GLY A 15 4.20 -14.52 -13.61
CA GLY A 15 2.92 -14.15 -14.23
C GLY A 15 2.07 -13.30 -13.29
N ILE A 16 0.75 -13.34 -13.49
CA ILE A 16 -0.21 -12.62 -12.65
C ILE A 16 -0.41 -13.41 -11.34
N VAL A 17 -0.02 -12.78 -10.23
CA VAL A 17 -0.21 -13.31 -8.88
C VAL A 17 -1.39 -12.61 -8.22
N GLU A 18 -2.30 -13.39 -7.63
CA GLU A 18 -3.39 -12.88 -6.81
C GLU A 18 -2.99 -12.87 -5.33
N LEU A 19 -3.02 -11.69 -4.71
CA LEU A 19 -2.66 -11.54 -3.30
C LEU A 19 -3.87 -11.07 -2.48
N PRO A 20 -4.33 -11.88 -1.52
CA PRO A 20 -5.34 -11.43 -0.57
C PRO A 20 -4.66 -10.58 0.52
N VAL A 21 -4.89 -9.27 0.45
CA VAL A 21 -4.33 -8.29 1.37
C VAL A 21 -5.37 -7.90 2.42
N GLU A 22 -5.05 -8.14 3.69
CA GLU A 22 -5.76 -7.56 4.82
C GLU A 22 -5.06 -6.29 5.27
N TYR A 23 -5.79 -5.23 5.58
CA TYR A 23 -5.20 -3.98 6.03
C TYR A 23 -6.03 -3.27 7.09
N ALA A 24 -5.34 -2.48 7.90
CA ALA A 24 -5.94 -1.55 8.84
C ALA A 24 -5.35 -0.16 8.62
N LEU A 25 -6.22 0.85 8.67
CA LEU A 25 -5.86 2.24 8.47
C LEU A 25 -5.83 2.98 9.81
N SER A 26 -4.81 3.80 9.98
CA SER A 26 -4.67 4.74 11.08
C SER A 26 -4.40 6.12 10.51
N PHE A 27 -5.23 7.08 10.89
CA PHE A 27 -5.16 8.46 10.43
C PHE A 27 -4.54 9.33 11.52
N TYR A 28 -3.57 10.17 11.17
CA TYR A 28 -2.92 11.05 12.14
C TYR A 28 -2.37 12.30 11.46
N THR A 29 -2.26 13.37 12.25
CA THR A 29 -1.65 14.63 11.81
C THR A 29 -0.26 14.74 12.43
N LYS A 30 0.77 15.00 11.61
CA LYS A 30 2.13 15.25 12.08
C LYS A 30 2.70 16.48 11.38
N SER A 31 3.15 17.46 12.15
CA SER A 31 3.69 18.73 11.64
C SER A 31 2.72 19.45 10.70
N GLY A 32 1.43 19.48 11.06
CA GLY A 32 0.38 20.13 10.27
C GLY A 32 -0.10 19.38 9.03
N ARG A 33 0.49 18.20 8.73
CA ARG A 33 0.13 17.40 7.54
C ARG A 33 -0.67 16.16 7.90
N TYR A 34 -1.73 15.91 7.13
CA TYR A 34 -2.51 14.68 7.22
C TYR A 34 -1.72 13.49 6.68
N ARG A 35 -1.72 12.39 7.44
CA ARG A 35 -1.04 11.15 7.10
C ARG A 35 -1.94 9.96 7.34
N VAL A 36 -1.83 8.98 6.46
CA VAL A 36 -2.48 7.69 6.59
C VAL A 36 -1.42 6.62 6.72
N LEU A 37 -1.47 5.84 7.79
CA LEU A 37 -0.68 4.61 7.93
C LEU A 37 -1.57 3.42 7.59
N ALA A 38 -1.18 2.62 6.62
CA ALA A 38 -1.79 1.34 6.34
C ALA A 38 -0.88 0.21 6.84
N ALA A 39 -1.34 -0.53 7.86
CA ALA A 39 -0.72 -1.77 8.28
C ALA A 39 -1.33 -2.91 7.45
N CYS A 40 -0.50 -3.59 6.66
CA CYS A 40 -0.93 -4.60 5.68
C CYS A 40 -0.39 -5.98 6.07
N HIS A 41 -1.19 -7.01 5.79
CA HIS A 41 -0.86 -8.42 5.95
C HIS A 41 -1.33 -9.20 4.73
N ILE A 42 -0.46 -10.05 4.17
CA ILE A 42 -0.80 -10.92 3.05
C ILE A 42 -1.16 -12.31 3.59
N GLY A 43 -2.41 -12.71 3.39
CA GLY A 43 -2.91 -14.01 3.83
C GLY A 43 -2.66 -15.14 2.82
N GLY A 44 -2.76 -16.39 3.27
CA GLY A 44 -2.88 -17.56 2.38
C GLY A 44 -1.66 -17.84 1.48
N ILE A 45 -0.46 -17.41 1.88
CA ILE A 45 0.75 -17.54 1.06
C ILE A 45 1.43 -18.91 1.27
N ASP A 46 1.69 -19.60 0.16
CA ASP A 46 2.65 -20.70 0.10
C ASP A 46 4.07 -20.15 -0.16
N ARG A 47 4.97 -20.29 0.81
CA ARG A 47 6.36 -19.82 0.69
C ARG A 47 7.19 -20.57 -0.35
N ALA A 48 6.81 -21.79 -0.72
CA ALA A 48 7.49 -22.52 -1.78
C ALA A 48 7.23 -21.89 -3.16
N VAL A 49 6.01 -21.35 -3.35
CA VAL A 49 5.60 -20.67 -4.59
C VAL A 49 5.97 -19.18 -4.58
N HIS A 50 5.93 -18.55 -3.41
CA HIS A 50 6.16 -17.10 -3.24
C HIS A 50 7.51 -16.81 -2.57
N SER A 51 8.57 -17.46 -3.04
CA SER A 51 9.93 -17.27 -2.50
C SER A 51 10.45 -15.83 -2.63
N TRP A 52 9.86 -15.05 -3.53
CA TRP A 52 10.10 -13.62 -3.71
C TRP A 52 9.48 -12.76 -2.60
N LEU A 53 8.56 -13.28 -1.79
CA LEU A 53 7.91 -12.51 -0.74
C LEU A 53 8.82 -12.40 0.50
N CYS A 54 9.45 -11.23 0.68
CA CYS A 54 10.36 -10.98 1.80
C CYS A 54 9.66 -11.03 3.17
N SER A 55 8.46 -10.45 3.27
CA SER A 55 7.62 -10.47 4.48
C SER A 55 6.15 -10.53 4.10
N THR A 56 5.33 -11.11 4.98
CA THR A 56 3.86 -11.10 4.84
C THR A 56 3.24 -9.86 5.47
N ASP A 57 3.94 -9.23 6.42
CA ASP A 57 3.51 -8.01 7.10
C ASP A 57 4.37 -6.84 6.64
N PHE A 58 3.72 -5.72 6.31
CA PHE A 58 4.40 -4.49 5.93
C PHE A 58 3.54 -3.26 6.22
N ARG A 59 4.15 -2.08 6.18
CA ARG A 59 3.47 -0.80 6.43
C ARG A 59 3.70 0.18 5.30
N LEU A 60 2.65 0.93 4.99
CA LEU A 60 2.65 1.99 4.00
C LEU A 60 2.25 3.28 4.69
N THR A 61 2.95 4.37 4.40
CA THR A 61 2.54 5.71 4.84
C THR A 61 2.19 6.56 3.64
N PHE A 62 0.97 7.06 3.58
CA PHE A 62 0.52 8.05 2.63
C PHE A 62 0.58 9.43 3.27
N SER A 63 1.10 10.42 2.56
CA SER A 63 1.08 11.82 2.99
C SER A 63 0.73 12.74 1.83
N ASP A 64 -0.02 13.79 2.13
CA ASP A 64 -0.36 14.84 1.18
C ASP A 64 0.80 15.82 0.94
N PHE A 65 0.81 16.46 -0.23
CA PHE A 65 1.70 17.56 -0.57
C PHE A 65 0.94 18.89 -0.57
N ASP A 66 1.46 19.88 0.16
CA ASP A 66 0.85 21.21 0.36
C ASP A 66 0.56 22.00 -0.95
N VAL A 67 1.03 21.56 -2.13
CA VAL A 67 0.96 22.32 -3.39
C VAL A 67 0.59 21.44 -4.62
N GLY A 68 0.14 20.20 -4.44
CA GLY A 68 -0.12 19.32 -5.59
C GLY A 68 -1.17 18.24 -5.33
N LYS A 69 -1.85 17.82 -6.40
CA LYS A 69 -2.83 16.70 -6.43
C LYS A 69 -2.15 15.32 -6.34
N GLY A 70 -1.11 15.19 -5.53
CA GLY A 70 -0.26 14.00 -5.49
C GLY A 70 0.02 13.56 -4.07
N HIS A 71 0.28 12.26 -3.89
CA HIS A 71 0.55 11.67 -2.58
C HIS A 71 1.90 10.98 -2.62
N THR A 72 2.66 11.09 -1.52
CA THR A 72 3.87 10.28 -1.36
C THR A 72 3.49 8.98 -0.66
N VAL A 73 3.95 7.86 -1.20
CA VAL A 73 3.96 6.58 -0.51
C VAL A 73 5.37 6.36 0.04
N CYS A 74 5.49 6.32 1.36
CA CYS A 74 6.71 5.93 2.04
C CYS A 74 6.59 4.49 2.55
N PHE A 75 7.56 3.68 2.19
CA PHE A 75 7.78 2.35 2.76
C PHE A 75 8.74 2.48 3.95
N SER A 76 8.55 1.68 4.99
CA SER A 76 9.61 1.52 6.01
C SER A 76 10.89 1.01 5.34
N VAL A 77 12.03 1.59 5.71
CA VAL A 77 13.35 1.16 5.21
C VAL A 77 13.59 -0.25 5.71
N GLU A 78 13.54 -1.21 4.79
CA GLU A 78 13.97 -2.59 5.01
C GLU A 78 15.19 -2.81 4.13
N GLU A 79 16.32 -3.18 4.75
CA GLU A 79 17.53 -3.53 4.03
C GLU A 79 17.31 -4.85 3.26
N ASN A 80 17.83 -4.95 2.03
CA ASN A 80 17.85 -6.18 1.21
C ASN A 80 16.50 -6.75 0.75
N ILE A 81 15.53 -5.89 0.42
CA ILE A 81 14.32 -6.35 -0.28
C ILE A 81 14.58 -6.58 -1.78
N ASN A 82 13.97 -7.61 -2.36
CA ASN A 82 14.07 -7.86 -3.80
C ASN A 82 13.07 -7.00 -4.61
N LEU A 83 13.31 -6.92 -5.92
CA LEU A 83 12.49 -6.12 -6.84
C LEU A 83 11.02 -6.53 -6.84
N TYR A 84 10.70 -7.83 -6.82
CA TYR A 84 9.32 -8.30 -6.83
C TYR A 84 8.55 -7.87 -5.58
N TYR A 85 9.19 -7.94 -4.41
CA TYR A 85 8.62 -7.44 -3.17
C TYR A 85 8.40 -5.93 -3.21
N HIS A 86 9.33 -5.17 -3.80
CA HIS A 86 9.15 -3.74 -4.01
C HIS A 86 7.97 -3.43 -4.95
N THR A 87 7.88 -4.11 -6.10
CA THR A 87 6.77 -3.99 -7.04
C THR A 87 5.45 -4.33 -6.37
N MET A 88 5.40 -5.40 -5.57
CA MET A 88 4.20 -5.79 -4.84
C MET A 88 3.71 -4.65 -3.95
N ARG A 89 4.59 -4.06 -3.13
CA ARG A 89 4.19 -3.00 -2.20
C ARG A 89 3.72 -1.74 -2.94
N ASN A 90 4.31 -1.41 -4.09
CA ASN A 90 3.85 -0.32 -4.95
C ASN A 90 2.42 -0.56 -5.44
N VAL A 91 2.15 -1.72 -6.03
CA VAL A 91 0.82 -2.06 -6.56
C VAL A 91 -0.22 -2.12 -5.45
N VAL A 92 0.12 -2.68 -4.29
CA VAL A 92 -0.78 -2.65 -3.11
C VAL A 92 -1.06 -1.20 -2.69
N ALA A 93 -0.06 -0.32 -2.68
CA ALA A 93 -0.27 1.08 -2.33
C ALA A 93 -1.22 1.79 -3.30
N ASP A 94 -1.07 1.57 -4.60
CA ASP A 94 -1.96 2.13 -5.63
C ASP A 94 -3.40 1.64 -5.45
N TYR A 95 -3.59 0.33 -5.24
CA TYR A 95 -4.89 -0.27 -4.97
C TYR A 95 -5.55 0.34 -3.73
N LEU A 96 -4.81 0.55 -2.65
CA LEU A 96 -5.32 1.17 -1.43
C LEU A 96 -5.67 2.64 -1.65
N ALA A 97 -4.82 3.39 -2.34
CA ALA A 97 -5.07 4.80 -2.65
C ALA A 97 -6.36 4.97 -3.47
N LEU A 98 -6.56 4.12 -4.49
CA LEU A 98 -7.77 4.12 -5.31
C LEU A 98 -9.01 3.68 -4.54
N LYS A 99 -8.91 2.60 -3.75
CA LYS A 99 -10.06 2.02 -3.05
C LYS A 99 -10.58 2.90 -1.92
N GLU A 100 -9.67 3.46 -1.13
CA GLU A 100 -10.03 4.22 0.07
C GLU A 100 -10.18 5.71 -0.22
N ASN A 101 -9.81 6.14 -1.42
CA ASN A 101 -10.03 7.48 -1.92
C ASN A 101 -9.50 8.56 -0.97
N PHE A 102 -8.33 8.30 -0.37
CA PHE A 102 -7.80 9.00 0.82
C PHE A 102 -7.74 10.54 0.70
N PHE A 103 -7.84 11.10 -0.49
CA PHE A 103 -7.58 12.52 -0.77
C PHE A 103 -8.57 13.16 -1.75
N TYR A 104 -9.73 12.54 -1.98
CA TYR A 104 -10.75 13.08 -2.89
C TYR A 104 -11.65 14.13 -2.23
N GLU A 105 -11.69 14.20 -0.89
CA GLU A 105 -12.51 15.17 -0.16
C GLU A 105 -11.94 16.61 -0.14
N CYS A 106 -10.74 16.84 -0.69
CA CYS A 106 -10.27 18.21 -0.98
C CYS A 106 -11.01 18.87 -2.17
N PHE A 107 -11.89 18.15 -2.88
CA PHE A 107 -12.54 18.62 -4.12
C PHE A 107 -14.02 19.00 -4.00
N SER A 108 -14.67 18.82 -2.84
CA SER A 108 -16.11 19.09 -2.69
C SER A 108 -16.45 20.38 -1.94
N GLY A 109 -15.49 21.29 -1.76
CA GLY A 109 -15.64 22.54 -1.00
C GLY A 109 -15.41 23.83 -1.80
N GLN A 110 -15.52 23.79 -3.13
CA GLN A 110 -15.45 24.97 -4.00
C GLN A 110 -16.60 24.97 -5.01
N GLU A 111 -17.82 25.17 -4.52
CA GLU A 111 -18.90 25.82 -5.27
C GLU A 111 -19.51 26.93 -4.41
#